data_AF-A0AAV6TRQ2-F1
#
_entry.id   AF-A0AAV6TRQ2-F1
#
_cell.length_a   1.000
_cell.length_b   1.000
_cell.length_c   1.000
_cell.angle_alpha   90.00
_cell.angle_beta   90.00
_cell.angle_gamma   90.00
#
_symmetry.space_group_name_H-M   'P 1'
#
loop_
_entity.id
_entity.type
_entity.pdbx_description
1 polymer ?
#
loop_
_entity_poly.entity_id
_entity_poly.type
_entity_poly.pdbx_seq_one_letter_code
_entity_poly.pdbx_strand_id
1 'polypeptide(L)' 'MNIYSDSMSSVVASASLYPRSPIIKEIKESCQNPIKHVNLIWTKAHVGTFGNEAADSVAGDAIELGDDHRLGIPISLH' A
#
# COMPACT_ATOMS: atom_id res chain seq x y z
N MET A 1 9.34 -10.55 -6.39
CA MET A 1 8.84 -10.32 -5.02
C MET A 1 7.35 -10.09 -5.11
N ASN A 2 6.57 -10.77 -4.28
CA ASN A 2 5.12 -10.60 -4.26
C ASN A 2 4.73 -9.91 -2.96
N ILE A 3 3.94 -8.84 -3.06
CA ILE A 3 3.36 -8.12 -1.93
C ILE A 3 1.87 -8.36 -1.98
N TYR A 4 1.32 -8.89 -0.89
CA TYR A 4 -0.10 -9.15 -0.75
C TYR A 4 -0.73 -8.00 0.03
N SER A 5 -1.82 -7.44 -0.49
CA SER A 5 -2.56 -6.36 0.15
C SER A 5 -4.06 -6.61 -0.01
N ASP A 6 -4.81 -6.40 1.05
CA ASP A 6 -6.27 -6.43 1.05
C ASP A 6 -6.94 -5.13 0.63
N SER A 7 -6.18 -4.04 0.61
CA SER A 7 -6.60 -2.75 0.09
C SER A 7 -6.72 -2.77 -1.44
N MET A 8 -7.93 -3.04 -1.92
CA MET A 8 -8.24 -3.03 -3.35
C MET A 8 -7.94 -1.67 -4.00
N SER A 9 -8.15 -0.57 -3.28
CA SER A 9 -7.83 0.78 -3.75
C SER A 9 -6.33 0.95 -3.98
N SER A 10 -5.47 0.43 -3.09
CA SER A 10 -4.01 0.47 -3.23
C SER A 10 -3.54 -0.36 -4.43
N VAL A 11 -4.08 -1.57 -4.61
CA VAL A 11 -3.75 -2.45 -5.75
C VAL A 11 -4.12 -1.77 -7.07
N VAL A 12 -5.34 -1.26 -7.20
CA VAL A 12 -5.81 -0.56 -8.41
C VAL A 12 -5.01 0.71 -8.67
N ALA A 13 -4.72 1.50 -7.63
CA ALA A 13 -3.95 2.74 -7.78
C ALA A 13 -2.52 2.45 -8.27
N SER A 14 -1.87 1.40 -7.77
CA SER A 14 -0.54 0.98 -8.21
C SER A 14 -0.49 0.57 -9.69
N ALA A 15 -1.59 -0.01 -10.22
CA ALA A 15 -1.72 -0.40 -11.62
C ALA A 15 -2.00 0.77 -12.57
N SER A 16 -2.41 1.93 -12.05
CA SER A 16 -2.76 3.10 -12.87
C SER A 16 -1.55 3.61 -13.67
N LEU A 17 -1.61 3.62 -15.00
CA LEU A 17 -0.51 4.08 -15.86
C LEU A 17 -0.08 5.53 -15.57
N TYR A 18 -1.02 6.39 -15.17
CA TYR A 18 -0.80 7.80 -14.88
C TYR A 18 -1.25 8.13 -13.45
N PRO A 19 -0.40 7.88 -12.45
CA PRO A 19 -0.76 8.18 -11.06
C PRO A 19 -0.85 9.69 -10.84
N ARG A 20 -1.99 10.15 -10.33
CA ARG A 20 -2.19 11.56 -9.91
C ARG A 20 -1.74 11.83 -8.48
N SER A 21 -1.66 10.79 -7.65
CA SER A 21 -1.22 10.89 -6.26
C SER A 21 0.32 10.82 -6.18
N PRO A 22 0.98 11.79 -5.52
CA PRO A 22 2.43 11.76 -5.28
C PRO A 22 2.89 10.45 -4.62
N ILE A 23 2.11 9.95 -3.66
CA ILE A 23 2.41 8.70 -2.93
C ILE A 23 2.45 7.50 -3.90
N ILE A 24 1.50 7.42 -4.84
CA ILE A 24 1.48 6.33 -5.82
C ILE A 24 2.67 6.43 -6.80
N LYS A 25 3.10 7.65 -7.11
CA LYS A 25 4.28 7.88 -7.94
C LYS A 25 5.55 7.40 -7.24
N GLU A 26 5.73 7.74 -5.97
CA GLU A 26 6.85 7.27 -5.14
C GLU A 26 6.86 5.74 -4.98
N ILE A 27 5.69 5.14 -4.76
CA ILE A 27 5.53 3.67 -4.70
C ILE A 27 5.99 3.04 -6.02
N LYS A 28 5.60 3.62 -7.16
CA LYS A 28 6.01 3.10 -8.47
C LYS A 28 7.51 3.23 -8.70
N GLU A 29 8.09 4.39 -8.42
CA GLU A 29 9.54 4.62 -8.56
C GLU A 29 10.34 3.64 -7.67
N SER A 30 9.87 3.40 -6.45
CA SER A 30 10.45 2.41 -5.52
C SER A 30 10.34 0.97 -6.05
N CYS A 31 9.24 0.64 -6.72
CA CYS A 31 9.00 -0.67 -7.33
C CYS A 31 9.65 -0.84 -8.71
N GLN A 32 10.14 0.24 -9.34
CA GLN A 32 10.75 0.23 -10.69
C GLN A 32 12.20 -0.26 -10.71
N ASN A 33 12.68 -0.87 -9.63
CA ASN A 33 14.03 -1.43 -9.59
C ASN A 33 14.15 -2.58 -10.62
N PRO A 34 15.00 -2.44 -11.66
CA PRO A 34 15.09 -3.42 -12.75
C PRO A 34 15.64 -4.78 -12.32
N ILE A 35 16.22 -4.88 -11.11
CA ILE A 35 16.75 -6.13 -10.54
C ILE A 35 15.67 -6.87 -9.74
N LYS A 36 14.60 -6.19 -9.31
CA LYS A 36 13.54 -6.77 -8.47
C LYS A 36 12.17 -6.45 -9.06
N HIS A 37 11.58 -7.42 -9.74
CA HIS A 37 10.17 -7.35 -10.11
C HIS A 37 9.30 -7.45 -8.85
N VAL A 38 8.56 -6.38 -8.55
CA VAL A 38 7.58 -6.32 -7.46
C VAL A 38 6.18 -6.48 -8.04
N ASN A 39 5.46 -7.50 -7.59
CA ASN A 39 4.05 -7.74 -7.96
C ASN A 39 3.16 -7.42 -6.75
N LEU A 40 2.18 -6.53 -6.92
CA LEU A 40 1.13 -6.30 -5.94
C LEU A 40 -0.06 -7.22 -6.24
N ILE A 41 -0.45 -8.06 -5.28
CA ILE A 41 -1.53 -9.03 -5.43
C ILE A 41 -2.63 -8.70 -4.42
N TRP A 42 -3.86 -8.61 -4.90
CA TRP A 42 -5.02 -8.45 -4.03
C TRP A 42 -5.28 -9.75 -3.26
N THR A 43 -5.42 -9.65 -1.94
CA THR A 43 -5.92 -10.74 -1.09
C THR A 43 -7.19 -10.30 -0.37
N LYS A 44 -7.99 -11.26 0.08
CA LYS A 44 -9.18 -10.92 0.88
C LYS A 44 -8.76 -10.82 2.35
N ALA A 45 -9.13 -9.72 3.00
CA ALA A 45 -8.94 -9.53 4.44
C ALA A 45 -9.59 -10.67 5.23
N HIS A 46 -8.96 -11.06 6.35
CA HIS A 46 -9.51 -12.00 7.33
C HIS A 46 -9.83 -13.42 6.81
N VAL A 47 -9.12 -13.89 5.79
CA VAL A 47 -9.18 -15.30 5.32
C VAL A 47 -8.05 -16.16 5.91
N GLY A 48 -7.32 -15.67 6.92
CA GLY A 48 -6.19 -16.38 7.53
C GLY A 48 -4.86 -16.15 6.80
N THR A 49 -4.71 -15.03 6.10
CA THR A 49 -3.42 -14.69 5.47
C THR A 49 -2.54 -14.04 6.53
N PHE A 50 -1.75 -14.85 7.24
CA PHE A 50 -0.94 -14.42 8.40
C PHE A 50 -0.15 -13.11 8.14
N GLY A 51 0.40 -12.94 6.93
CA GLY A 51 1.14 -11.73 6.57
C GLY A 51 0.29 -10.45 6.52
N ASN A 52 -0.97 -10.53 6.07
CA ASN A 52 -1.87 -9.36 6.04
C ASN A 52 -2.30 -9.00 7.46
N GLU A 53 -2.69 -10.00 8.26
CA GLU A 53 -3.14 -9.80 9.64
C GLU A 53 -2.02 -9.21 10.53
N ALA A 54 -0.78 -9.67 10.33
CA ALA A 54 0.37 -9.09 11.01
C ALA A 54 0.61 -7.62 10.59
N ALA A 55 0.47 -7.30 9.30
CA ALA A 55 0.61 -5.93 8.82
C ALA A 55 -0.48 -5.01 9.37
N ASP A 56 -1.72 -5.48 9.45
CA ASP A 56 -2.84 -4.74 10.03
C ASP A 56 -2.66 -4.47 11.53
N SER A 57 -2.17 -5.48 12.28
CA SER A 57 -1.87 -5.32 13.70
C SER A 57 -0.82 -4.24 13.94
N VAL A 58 0.29 -4.27 13.18
CA VAL A 58 1.36 -3.27 13.30
C VAL A 58 0.84 -1.87 12.93
N ALA A 59 -0.02 -1.76 11.92
CA ALA A 59 -0.63 -0.48 11.57
C ALA A 59 -1.54 0.05 12.70
N GLY A 60 -2.30 -0.83 13.35
CA GLY A 60 -3.10 -0.50 14.53
C GLY A 60 -2.23 0.01 15.69
N ASP A 61 -1.16 -0.72 16.01
CA ASP A 61 -0.23 -0.36 17.09
C ASP A 61 0.45 1.00 16.82
N ALA A 62 0.82 1.29 15.57
CA ALA A 62 1.43 2.58 15.20
C ALA A 62 0.44 3.75 15.37
N ILE A 63 -0.84 3.54 15.05
CA ILE A 63 -1.90 4.53 15.29
C ILE A 63 -2.06 4.78 16.80
N GLU A 64 -2.04 3.73 17.62
CA GLU A 64 -2.16 3.84 19.08
C GLU A 64 -0.96 4.52 19.73
N LEU A 65 0.25 4.26 19.22
CA LEU A 65 1.49 4.87 19.68
C LEU A 65 1.63 6.34 19.25
N GLY A 66 0.79 6.81 18.31
CA GLY A 66 0.84 8.16 17.77
C GLY A 66 2.05 8.42 16.87
N ASP A 67 2.64 7.37 16.28
CA ASP A 67 3.76 7.48 15.35
C ASP A 67 3.23 7.94 13.98
N ASP A 68 2.91 9.22 13.91
CA ASP A 68 2.15 9.83 12.83
C ASP A 68 3.09 10.24 11.69
N HIS A 69 3.52 9.27 10.87
CA HIS A 69 4.15 9.58 9.59
C HIS A 69 3.08 10.02 8.57
N ARG A 70 2.50 11.20 8.78
CA ARG A 70 1.48 11.78 7.90
C ARG A 70 2.07 12.11 6.54
N LEU A 71 1.97 11.16 5.61
CA LEU A 71 1.94 11.52 4.19
C LEU A 71 0.62 12.27 3.99
N GLY A 72 0.71 13.58 3.73
CA GLY A 72 -0.40 14.52 3.73
C GLY A 72 -1.67 13.95 3.09
N ILE A 73 -2.82 14.22 3.73
CA ILE A 73 -4.14 13.76 3.29
C ILE A 73 -4.29 14.07 1.79
N PRO A 74 -4.57 13.07 0.93
CA PRO A 74 -4.85 13.34 -0.48
C PRO A 74 -6.04 14.29 -0.53
N ILE A 75 -5.84 15.46 -1.12
CA ILE A 75 -6.93 16.41 -1.35
C ILE A 75 -7.81 15.78 -2.42
N SER A 76 -8.93 15.19 -2.00
CA SER A 76 -10.01 14.80 -2.91
C SER A 76 -10.60 16.07 -3.51
N LEU A 77 -10.18 16.45 -4.72
CA LEU A 77 -10.90 17.47 -5.50
C LEU A 77 -12.25 16.87 -5.92
N HIS A 78 -13.33 17.49 -5.45
CA HIS A 78 -14.70 17.31 -5.94
C HIS A 78 -14.89 18.04 -7.26
#